data_AF-A0A519SSQ5-F1
#
_entry.id   AF-A0A519SSQ5-F1
#
_cell.length_a   1.000
_cell.length_b   1.000
_cell.length_c   1.000
_cell.angle_alpha   90.00
_cell.angle_beta   90.00
_cell.angle_gamma   90.00
#
_symmetry.space_group_name_H-M   'P 1'
#
loop_
_entity.id
_entity.type
_entity.pdbx_description
1 polymer ?
#
loop_
_entity_poly.entity_id
_entity_poly.type
_entity_poly.pdbx_seq_one_letter_code
_entity_poly.pdbx_strand_id
1 'polypeptide(L)'
;ITRYFMTIPEAVELVLEAGSTGKGGEIFVFDMGDPIKIVDLANSMIKLAGLVPKIDIDIVYTGLRPGEKLYEELLSNEELTIPTHNQKIKIARVRLHDLKDVEDTIASLLDAKYSGDEIRMIQIIKNFIPEYKSNNSLFETLDDSVTI
;
A
#
# COMPACT_ATOMS: atom_id res chain seq x y z
N ILE A 1 8.05 -12.22 -1.49
CA ILE A 1 7.15 -11.14 -1.00
C ILE A 1 7.08 -11.16 0.52
N THR A 2 7.02 -10.00 1.15
CA THR A 2 6.71 -9.84 2.58
C THR A 2 5.42 -9.04 2.75
N ARG A 3 4.65 -9.33 3.81
CA ARG A 3 3.42 -8.61 4.14
C ARG A 3 3.34 -8.38 5.64
N TYR A 4 2.72 -7.27 6.01
CA TYR A 4 2.35 -7.00 7.39
C TYR A 4 1.05 -7.72 7.72
N PHE A 5 0.95 -8.22 8.95
CA PHE A 5 -0.24 -8.88 9.44
C PHE A 5 -0.57 -8.32 10.82
N MET A 6 -1.86 -8.14 11.05
CA MET A 6 -2.42 -7.75 12.33
C MET A 6 -3.69 -8.55 12.52
N THR A 7 -4.02 -8.88 13.77
CA THR A 7 -5.28 -9.57 14.04
C THR A 7 -6.45 -8.62 13.79
N ILE A 8 -7.62 -9.16 13.39
CA ILE A 8 -8.80 -8.33 13.16
C ILE A 8 -9.21 -7.53 14.41
N PRO A 9 -9.26 -8.13 15.63
CA PRO A 9 -9.63 -7.37 16.82
C PRO A 9 -8.67 -6.20 17.11
N GLU A 10 -7.37 -6.43 16.95
CA GLU A 10 -6.34 -5.40 17.14
C GLU A 10 -6.49 -4.27 16.12
N ALA A 11 -6.69 -4.58 14.84
CA ALA A 11 -6.88 -3.56 13.82
C ALA A 11 -8.14 -2.71 14.08
N VAL A 12 -9.25 -3.36 14.48
CA VAL A 12 -10.50 -2.67 14.80
C VAL A 12 -10.34 -1.77 16.03
N GLU A 13 -9.64 -2.23 17.06
CA GLU A 13 -9.37 -1.44 18.26
C GLU A 13 -8.60 -0.15 17.93
N LEU A 14 -7.53 -0.26 17.13
CA LEU A 14 -6.75 0.90 16.69
C LEU A 14 -7.58 1.88 15.84
N VAL A 15 -8.45 1.36 14.96
CA VAL A 15 -9.36 2.20 14.15
C VAL A 15 -10.36 2.95 15.02
N LEU A 16 -10.96 2.28 16.01
CA LEU A 16 -11.93 2.92 16.92
C LEU A 16 -11.26 3.98 17.79
N GLU A 17 -10.06 3.70 18.29
CA GLU A 17 -9.29 4.66 19.09
C GLU A 17 -8.90 5.90 18.27
N ALA A 18 -8.35 5.70 17.07
CA ALA A 18 -8.03 6.78 16.13
C ALA A 18 -9.27 7.63 15.81
N GLY A 19 -10.41 6.98 15.54
CA GLY A 19 -11.68 7.68 15.28
C GLY A 19 -12.21 8.47 16.48
N SER A 20 -11.98 7.99 17.70
CA SER A 20 -12.41 8.68 18.93
C SER A 20 -11.52 9.87 19.31
N THR A 21 -10.25 9.87 18.88
CA THR A 21 -9.23 10.84 19.29
C THR A 21 -8.95 11.90 18.22
N GLY A 22 -9.32 11.63 16.96
CA GLY A 22 -9.17 12.55 15.84
C GLY A 22 -10.05 13.80 15.95
N LYS A 23 -9.53 14.93 15.47
CA LYS A 23 -10.24 16.22 15.42
C LYS A 23 -10.73 16.59 14.02
N GLY A 24 -10.38 15.78 13.02
CA GLY A 24 -10.75 15.95 11.62
C GLY A 24 -9.55 16.34 10.76
N GLY A 25 -9.39 15.66 9.63
CA GLY A 25 -8.32 15.92 8.65
C GLY A 25 -7.01 15.19 8.92
N GLU A 26 -6.90 14.43 10.02
CA GLU A 26 -5.74 13.58 10.27
C GLU A 26 -5.79 12.28 9.45
N ILE A 27 -4.62 11.85 8.99
CA ILE A 27 -4.43 10.53 8.38
C ILE A 27 -3.65 9.68 9.39
N PHE A 28 -4.29 8.63 9.90
CA PHE A 28 -3.70 7.74 10.88
C PHE A 28 -2.94 6.59 10.20
N VAL A 29 -1.77 6.28 10.72
CA VAL A 29 -0.92 5.17 10.31
C VAL A 29 -0.71 4.27 11.52
N PHE A 30 -0.99 2.98 11.33
CA PHE A 30 -0.83 1.99 12.40
C PHE A 30 0.52 1.30 12.31
N ASP A 31 1.12 1.09 13.48
CA ASP A 31 2.28 0.22 13.60
C ASP A 31 1.83 -1.24 13.46
N MET A 32 2.28 -1.88 12.40
CA MET A 32 1.94 -3.25 12.07
C MET A 32 2.99 -4.27 12.55
N GLY A 33 4.01 -3.81 13.27
CA GLY A 33 5.15 -4.63 13.69
C GLY A 33 6.01 -5.10 12.52
N ASP A 34 6.67 -6.24 12.69
CA ASP A 34 7.62 -6.76 11.70
C ASP A 34 6.92 -7.42 10.50
N PRO A 35 7.39 -7.18 9.26
CA PRO A 35 6.82 -7.81 8.09
C PRO A 35 7.18 -9.30 8.03
N ILE A 36 6.21 -10.14 7.64
CA ILE A 36 6.38 -11.59 7.54
C ILE A 36 6.62 -12.00 6.09
N LYS A 37 7.59 -12.88 5.85
CA LYS A 37 7.80 -13.50 4.53
C LYS A 37 6.69 -14.51 4.25
N ILE A 38 6.03 -14.40 3.09
CA ILE A 38 4.93 -15.31 2.74
C ILE A 38 5.39 -16.76 2.59
N VAL A 39 6.64 -16.99 2.19
CA VAL A 39 7.22 -18.36 2.17
C VAL A 39 7.32 -18.95 3.58
N ASP A 40 7.64 -18.15 4.59
CA ASP A 40 7.76 -18.62 5.98
C ASP A 40 6.37 -18.92 6.56
N LEU A 41 5.37 -18.10 6.20
CA LEU A 41 3.97 -18.36 6.50
C LEU A 41 3.49 -19.68 5.89
N ALA A 42 3.74 -19.90 4.60
CA ALA A 42 3.37 -21.13 3.91
C ALA A 42 4.01 -22.37 4.55
N ASN A 43 5.31 -22.32 4.86
CA ASN A 43 6.00 -23.39 5.58
C ASN A 43 5.38 -23.65 6.96
N SER A 44 5.01 -22.59 7.68
CA SER A 44 4.38 -22.69 9.01
C SER A 44 3.00 -23.34 8.92
N MET A 45 2.20 -22.99 7.92
CA MET A 45 0.88 -23.60 7.69
C MET A 45 0.98 -25.11 7.41
N ILE A 46 1.95 -25.53 6.58
CA ILE A 46 2.19 -26.96 6.29
C ILE A 46 2.55 -27.71 7.58
N LYS A 47 3.47 -27.16 8.39
CA LYS A 47 3.88 -27.77 9.67
C LYS A 47 2.73 -27.84 10.67
N LEU A 48 1.89 -26.82 10.75
CA LEU A 48 0.72 -26.79 11.64
C LEU A 48 -0.32 -27.85 11.26
N ALA A 49 -0.39 -28.25 9.98
CA ALA A 49 -1.20 -29.36 9.52
C ALA A 49 -0.58 -30.74 9.83
N GLY A 50 0.59 -30.80 10.47
CA GLY A 50 1.29 -32.05 10.79
C GLY A 50 2.11 -32.62 9.63
N LEU A 51 2.38 -31.84 8.60
CA LEU A 51 3.09 -32.26 7.38
C LEU A 51 4.50 -31.64 7.30
N VAL A 52 5.38 -32.23 6.50
CA VAL A 52 6.76 -31.78 6.29
C VAL A 52 6.89 -31.04 4.96
N PRO A 53 7.26 -29.74 4.97
CA PRO A 53 7.47 -28.97 3.75
C PRO A 53 8.54 -29.60 2.86
N LYS A 54 8.33 -29.58 1.53
CA LYS A 54 9.17 -30.18 0.48
C LYS A 54 9.26 -31.71 0.50
N ILE A 55 8.51 -32.38 1.37
CA ILE A 55 8.37 -33.84 1.38
C ILE A 55 6.91 -34.20 1.11
N ASP A 56 6.01 -33.71 1.95
CA ASP A 56 4.57 -33.97 1.82
C ASP A 56 3.88 -32.93 0.93
N ILE A 57 4.37 -31.68 0.98
CA ILE A 57 3.83 -30.56 0.20
C ILE A 57 4.98 -29.70 -0.36
N ASP A 58 5.01 -29.54 -1.68
CA ASP A 58 5.94 -28.65 -2.38
C ASP A 58 5.46 -27.20 -2.40
N ILE A 59 6.42 -26.27 -2.38
CA ILE A 59 6.16 -24.83 -2.56
C ILE A 59 6.62 -24.43 -3.96
N VAL A 60 5.67 -24.02 -4.80
CA VAL A 60 5.91 -23.55 -6.17
C VAL A 60 5.83 -22.02 -6.21
N TYR A 61 6.86 -21.38 -6.78
CA TYR A 61 6.88 -19.92 -6.97
C TYR A 61 6.31 -19.56 -8.33
N THR A 62 5.22 -18.80 -8.35
CA THR A 62 4.50 -18.43 -9.58
C THR A 62 4.90 -17.07 -10.16
N GLY A 63 5.87 -16.39 -9.56
CA GLY A 63 6.24 -15.01 -9.91
C GLY A 63 5.30 -13.97 -9.29
N LEU A 64 5.62 -12.69 -9.51
CA LEU A 64 4.80 -11.54 -9.08
C LEU A 64 3.72 -11.25 -10.11
N ARG A 65 2.55 -10.80 -9.65
CA ARG A 65 1.50 -10.32 -10.54
C ARG A 65 1.77 -8.87 -10.97
N PRO A 66 1.18 -8.40 -12.08
CA PRO A 66 1.31 -7.00 -12.49
C PRO A 66 0.85 -6.03 -11.40
N GLY A 67 1.67 -5.02 -11.10
CA GLY A 67 1.44 -4.06 -10.03
C GLY A 67 1.80 -4.55 -8.62
N GLU A 68 2.20 -5.82 -8.45
CA GLU A 68 2.46 -6.39 -7.12
C GLU A 68 3.82 -5.97 -6.56
N LYS A 69 3.84 -5.40 -5.34
CA LYS A 69 5.08 -5.03 -4.64
C LYS A 69 5.72 -6.23 -3.95
N LEU A 70 7.06 -6.29 -4.00
CA LEU A 70 7.85 -7.31 -3.29
C LEU A 70 7.86 -7.06 -1.77
N TYR A 71 7.91 -5.78 -1.37
CA TYR A 71 7.87 -5.27 0.00
C TYR A 71 6.81 -4.17 0.08
N GLU A 72 5.99 -4.19 1.13
CA GLU A 72 5.10 -3.08 1.43
C GLU A 72 5.86 -1.97 2.17
N GLU A 73 5.64 -0.73 1.78
CA GLU A 73 6.18 0.44 2.47
C GLU A 73 5.19 0.86 3.55
N LEU A 74 5.63 0.95 4.80
CA LEU A 74 4.87 1.66 5.82
C LEU A 74 5.20 3.15 5.73
N LEU A 75 4.19 4.00 5.89
CA LEU A 75 4.36 5.43 6.18
C LEU A 75 4.89 5.63 7.61
N SER A 76 5.90 4.87 8.02
CA SER A 76 6.50 4.90 9.36
C SER A 76 7.84 5.64 9.39
N ASN A 77 8.18 6.41 8.34
CA ASN A 77 9.30 7.33 8.41
C ASN A 77 9.02 8.34 9.55
N GLU A 78 9.89 8.35 10.55
CA GLU A 78 9.74 9.18 11.76
C GLU A 78 9.70 10.67 11.43
N GLU A 79 10.28 11.08 10.30
CA GLU A 79 10.25 12.48 9.81
C GLU A 79 8.86 12.92 9.31
N LEU A 80 8.05 11.98 8.85
CA LEU A 80 6.73 12.23 8.25
C LEU A 80 5.58 11.83 9.16
N THR A 81 5.87 11.44 10.40
CA THR A 81 4.85 11.00 11.35
C THR A 81 4.92 11.78 12.67
N ILE A 82 3.77 11.96 13.30
CA ILE A 82 3.63 12.57 14.61
C ILE A 82 3.16 11.47 15.57
N PRO A 83 3.85 11.23 16.70
CA PRO A 83 3.43 10.23 17.66
C PRO A 83 2.11 10.66 18.32
N THR A 84 1.29 9.68 18.69
CA THR A 84 0.11 9.90 19.53
C THR A 84 0.36 9.32 20.94
N HIS A 85 -0.66 9.37 21.80
CA HIS A 85 -0.61 8.75 23.12
C HIS A 85 -0.49 7.22 23.07
N ASN A 86 -0.94 6.58 21.98
CA ASN A 86 -0.76 5.16 21.73
C ASN A 86 0.40 4.95 20.75
N GLN A 87 1.39 4.16 21.16
CA GLN A 87 2.60 3.91 20.37
C GLN A 87 2.31 3.21 19.03
N LYS A 88 1.18 2.51 18.94
CA LYS A 88 0.73 1.84 17.70
C LYS A 88 -0.03 2.77 16.74
N ILE A 89 -0.31 4.01 17.13
CA ILE A 89 -1.03 4.97 16.31
C ILE A 89 -0.15 6.20 16.09
N LYS A 90 0.12 6.50 14.82
CA LYS A 90 0.85 7.70 14.39
C LYS A 90 -0.04 8.53 13.46
N ILE A 91 0.19 9.83 13.40
CA ILE A 91 -0.47 10.73 12.44
C ILE A 91 0.51 11.07 11.33
N ALA A 92 0.15 10.80 10.08
CA ALA A 92 0.97 11.16 8.92
C ALA A 92 0.88 12.67 8.64
N ARG A 93 2.04 13.29 8.40
CA ARG A 93 2.14 14.62 7.82
C ARG A 93 2.01 14.48 6.31
N VAL A 94 0.88 14.92 5.78
CA VAL A 94 0.61 14.87 4.35
C VAL A 94 0.57 16.27 3.75
N ARG A 95 0.93 16.35 2.47
CA ARG A 95 0.75 17.55 1.67
C ARG A 95 -0.74 17.71 1.37
N LEU A 96 -1.25 18.92 1.61
CA LEU A 96 -2.59 19.27 1.16
C LEU A 96 -2.54 19.64 -0.33
N HIS A 97 -3.48 19.11 -1.10
CA HIS A 97 -3.73 19.52 -2.47
C HIS A 97 -4.90 20.51 -2.51
N ASP A 98 -4.86 21.45 -3.46
CA ASP A 98 -6.01 22.31 -3.72
C ASP A 98 -7.17 21.47 -4.27
N LEU A 99 -8.39 21.76 -3.80
CA LEU A 99 -9.59 21.04 -4.23
C LEU A 99 -9.77 21.11 -5.75
N LYS A 100 -9.48 22.28 -6.34
CA LYS A 100 -9.64 22.50 -7.77
C LYS A 100 -8.66 21.65 -8.58
N ASP A 101 -7.42 21.50 -8.13
CA ASP A 101 -6.44 20.65 -8.79
C ASP A 101 -6.88 19.17 -8.78
N VAL A 102 -7.47 18.71 -7.67
CA VAL A 102 -8.04 17.36 -7.54
C VAL A 102 -9.23 17.19 -8.50
N GLU A 103 -10.15 18.16 -8.55
CA GLU A 103 -11.33 18.13 -9.43
C GLU A 103 -10.92 18.10 -10.91
N ASP A 104 -9.99 18.98 -11.32
CA ASP A 104 -9.49 19.07 -12.70
C ASP A 104 -8.78 17.76 -13.12
N THR A 105 -8.06 17.13 -12.19
CA THR A 105 -7.41 15.82 -12.41
C THR A 105 -8.44 14.71 -12.56
N ILE A 106 -9.46 14.64 -11.69
CA ILE A 106 -10.53 13.65 -11.79
C ILE A 106 -11.28 13.79 -13.11
N ALA A 107 -11.60 15.01 -13.53
CA ALA A 107 -12.24 15.28 -14.82
C ALA A 107 -11.39 14.75 -15.99
N SER A 108 -10.08 14.98 -15.95
CA SER A 108 -9.12 14.49 -16.95
C SER A 108 -9.03 12.96 -16.98
N LEU A 109 -9.07 12.30 -15.82
CA LEU A 109 -9.09 10.83 -15.73
C LEU A 109 -10.38 10.24 -16.32
N LEU A 110 -11.52 10.89 -16.07
CA LEU A 110 -12.80 10.46 -16.63
C LEU A 110 -12.79 10.60 -18.15
N ASP A 111 -12.29 11.71 -18.70
CA ASP A 111 -12.13 11.91 -20.14
C ASP A 111 -11.28 10.79 -20.78
N ALA A 112 -10.09 10.52 -20.22
CA ALA A 112 -9.21 9.44 -20.69
C ALA A 112 -9.87 8.05 -20.61
N LYS A 113 -10.66 7.80 -19.56
CA LYS A 113 -11.43 6.56 -19.41
C LYS A 113 -12.48 6.42 -20.52
N TYR A 114 -13.25 7.46 -20.79
CA TYR A 114 -14.31 7.41 -21.81
C TYR A 114 -13.76 7.35 -23.23
N SER A 115 -12.55 7.87 -23.47
CA SER A 115 -11.85 7.72 -24.75
C SER A 115 -11.15 6.36 -24.91
N GLY A 116 -11.08 5.53 -23.86
CA GLY A 116 -10.37 4.24 -23.87
C GLY A 116 -8.85 4.37 -23.93
N ASP A 117 -8.29 5.52 -23.54
CA ASP A 117 -6.86 5.78 -23.59
C ASP A 117 -6.20 5.46 -22.25
N GLU A 118 -5.85 4.18 -22.08
CA GLU A 118 -5.23 3.66 -20.87
C GLU A 118 -3.85 4.29 -20.60
N ILE A 119 -3.08 4.61 -21.64
CA ILE A 119 -1.77 5.25 -21.50
C ILE A 119 -1.94 6.65 -20.92
N ARG A 120 -2.82 7.46 -21.50
CA ARG A 120 -3.13 8.80 -20.99
C ARG A 120 -3.66 8.74 -19.56
N MET A 121 -4.50 7.75 -19.23
CA MET A 121 -5.00 7.57 -17.87
C MET A 121 -3.85 7.36 -16.86
N ILE A 122 -2.93 6.45 -17.16
CA ILE A 122 -1.79 6.18 -16.26
C ILE A 122 -0.85 7.39 -16.19
N GLN A 123 -0.62 8.10 -17.29
CA GLN A 123 0.17 9.34 -17.28
C GLN A 123 -0.44 10.41 -16.37
N ILE A 124 -1.77 10.60 -16.40
CA ILE A 124 -2.46 11.55 -15.51
C ILE A 124 -2.26 11.14 -14.04
N ILE A 125 -2.42 9.84 -13.71
CA ILE A 125 -2.19 9.35 -12.34
C ILE A 125 -0.75 9.62 -11.89
N LYS A 126 0.24 9.32 -12.75
CA LYS A 126 1.66 9.49 -12.44
C LYS A 126 2.07 10.95 -12.27
N ASN A 127 1.49 11.85 -13.05
CA ASN A 127 1.75 13.28 -12.90
C ASN A 127 1.14 13.83 -11.61
N PHE A 128 -0.04 13.32 -11.22
CA PHE A 128 -0.71 13.77 -9.99
C PHE A 128 -0.12 13.13 -8.72
N ILE A 129 0.35 11.89 -8.81
CA ILE A 129 0.96 11.12 -7.73
C ILE A 129 2.35 10.67 -8.19
N PRO A 130 3.38 11.52 -8.06
CA PRO A 130 4.74 11.23 -8.55
C PRO A 130 5.35 9.97 -7.93
N GLU A 131 4.91 9.58 -6.72
CA GLU A 131 5.37 8.38 -6.03
C GLU A 131 4.75 7.08 -6.61
N TYR A 132 3.77 7.18 -7.51
CA TYR A 132 3.08 6.02 -8.09
C TYR A 132 3.94 5.29 -9.13
N LYS A 133 4.46 4.13 -8.73
CA LYS A 133 5.19 3.20 -9.60
C LYS A 133 4.32 2.04 -10.06
N SER A 134 4.34 1.76 -11.36
CA SER A 134 3.47 0.75 -11.97
C SER A 134 4.06 -0.66 -11.96
N ASN A 135 5.28 -0.84 -11.43
CA ASN A 135 5.96 -2.09 -11.03
C ASN A 135 5.39 -3.40 -11.60
N ASN A 136 6.20 -4.17 -12.35
CA ASN A 136 5.83 -5.48 -12.91
C ASN A 136 4.66 -5.41 -13.91
N SER A 137 4.36 -4.24 -14.49
CA SER A 137 3.28 -4.07 -15.49
C SER A 137 3.78 -3.40 -16.75
N LEU A 138 2.97 -3.44 -17.82
CA LEU A 138 3.28 -2.80 -19.11
C LEU A 138 3.49 -1.28 -18.99
N PHE A 139 2.93 -0.67 -17.95
CA PHE A 139 3.03 0.77 -17.68
C PHE A 139 4.28 1.17 -16.91
N GLU A 140 5.13 0.22 -16.52
CA GLU A 140 6.43 0.51 -15.88
C GLU A 140 7.33 1.37 -16.79
N THR A 141 7.16 1.27 -18.11
CA THR A 141 7.81 2.15 -19.10
C THR A 141 7.47 3.63 -18.91
N LEU A 142 6.36 3.95 -18.25
CA LEU A 142 5.94 5.31 -17.96
C LEU A 142 6.50 5.84 -16.63
N ASP A 143 7.09 4.97 -15.78
CA ASP A 143 7.62 5.34 -14.47
C ASP A 143 8.76 6.38 -14.56
N ASP A 144 9.62 6.30 -15.58
CA ASP A 144 10.79 7.18 -15.76
C ASP A 144 10.50 8.46 -16.58
N SER A 145 9.30 8.58 -17.14
CA SER A 145 8.93 9.67 -18.05
C SER A 145 8.38 10.92 -17.36
N VAL A 146 8.17 10.86 -16.04
CA VAL A 146 7.74 12.01 -15.24
C VAL A 146 8.98 12.80 -14.84
N THR A 147 9.32 13.82 -15.63
CA THR A 147 10.39 14.75 -15.29
C THR A 147 9.87 15.69 -14.19
N ILE A 148 10.55 15.73 -13.05
CA ILE A 148 10.30 16.66 -11.93
C ILE A 148 10.50 18.11 -12.39
#